data_AF-A0A1Q7ZRF1-F1
#
_entry.id   AF-A0A1Q7ZRF1-F1
#
_cell.length_a   1.000
_cell.length_b   1.000
_cell.length_c   1.000
_cell.angle_alpha   90.00
_cell.angle_beta   90.00
_cell.angle_gamma   90.00
#
_symmetry.space_group_name_H-M   'P 1'
#
loop_
_entity.id
_entity.type
_entity.pdbx_description
1 polymer ?
#
loop_
_entity_poly.entity_id
_entity_poly.type
_entity_poly.pdbx_seq_one_letter_code
_entity_poly.pdbx_strand_id
1 'polypeptide(L)'
;MSRIDENLHRILKDHGLTEYEIKTYLKLVFDGPATPFEISESVQIPYARVYGTLEGLEKRKWIRARPGRPVVYEANPPRSVAELELEQKQSEMVAFTNLMKQDLQAIYERREVVKNISLWVIHGGDKISDKIGEIVSTAKTRAYLQFATLIPKDVEDLRASLKTARERGVSVKILSFVNPRFVDQKSLSLLSDEAEVGVIQEPNEESPKPYNVCAVDGRDTVLTYLWNLETPNEPGSRIAFRLSDEEFAGVMDRYFEYYWLKARRI
;
A
#
# COMPACT_ATOMS: atom_id res chain seq x y z
N MET A 1 -52.30 15.06 15.13
CA MET A 1 -51.77 14.99 13.74
C MET A 1 -50.30 15.43 13.61
N SER A 2 -49.53 15.65 14.69
CA SER A 2 -48.24 16.39 14.62
C SER A 2 -46.97 15.55 14.87
N ARG A 3 -46.95 14.26 14.48
CA ARG A 3 -45.73 13.41 14.62
C ARG A 3 -45.60 12.35 13.53
N ILE A 4 -46.74 11.82 13.08
CA ILE A 4 -46.82 10.92 11.92
C ILE A 4 -46.43 11.68 10.64
N ASP A 5 -46.88 12.94 10.50
CA ASP A 5 -46.62 13.78 9.34
C ASP A 5 -45.13 14.17 9.22
N GLU A 6 -44.48 14.54 10.34
CA GLU A 6 -43.04 14.86 10.35
C GLU A 6 -42.17 13.65 9.98
N ASN A 7 -42.51 12.46 10.49
CA ASN A 7 -41.77 11.25 10.16
C ASN A 7 -41.98 10.84 8.69
N LEU A 8 -43.21 10.95 8.19
CA LEU A 8 -43.54 10.69 6.79
C LEU A 8 -42.78 11.63 5.86
N HIS A 9 -42.81 12.94 6.15
CA HIS A 9 -42.10 13.96 5.38
C HIS A 9 -40.60 13.70 5.34
N ARG A 10 -39.99 13.40 6.50
CA ARG A 10 -38.56 13.08 6.59
C ARG A 10 -38.21 11.87 5.73
N ILE A 11 -38.96 10.77 5.84
CA ILE A 11 -38.69 9.55 5.07
C ILE A 11 -38.76 9.83 3.57
N LEU A 12 -39.79 10.55 3.10
CA LEU A 12 -39.94 10.88 1.69
C LEU A 12 -38.79 11.78 1.18
N LYS A 13 -38.32 12.70 2.01
CA LYS A 13 -37.16 13.55 1.72
C LYS A 13 -35.86 12.74 1.64
N ASP A 14 -35.65 11.80 2.56
CA ASP A 14 -34.49 10.89 2.56
C ASP A 14 -34.50 9.97 1.32
N HIS A 15 -35.68 9.68 0.77
CA HIS A 15 -35.87 9.01 -0.52
C HIS A 15 -35.80 9.93 -1.75
N GLY A 16 -35.27 11.14 -1.58
CA GLY A 16 -34.88 12.04 -2.66
C GLY A 16 -36.04 12.82 -3.29
N LEU A 17 -37.17 12.96 -2.61
CA LEU A 17 -38.21 13.90 -3.04
C LEU A 17 -37.89 15.31 -2.54
N THR A 18 -38.17 16.30 -3.38
CA THR A 18 -38.14 17.71 -3.01
C THR A 18 -39.34 18.09 -2.15
N GLU A 19 -39.22 19.21 -1.43
CA GLU A 19 -40.29 19.73 -0.57
C GLU A 19 -41.64 19.89 -1.30
N TYR A 20 -41.58 20.34 -2.56
CA TYR A 20 -42.75 20.55 -3.41
C TYR A 20 -43.36 19.23 -3.90
N GLU A 21 -42.52 18.24 -4.24
CA GLU A 21 -42.98 16.91 -4.62
C GLU A 21 -43.65 16.19 -3.45
N ILE A 22 -43.08 16.28 -2.24
CA ILE A 22 -43.68 15.69 -1.04
C ILE A 22 -45.06 16.28 -0.78
N LYS A 23 -45.17 17.61 -0.72
CA LYS A 23 -46.44 18.29 -0.47
C LYS A 23 -47.48 17.94 -1.54
N THR A 24 -47.07 17.95 -2.82
CA THR A 24 -47.95 17.63 -3.94
C THR A 24 -48.44 16.18 -3.89
N TYR A 25 -47.55 15.23 -3.63
CA TYR A 25 -47.91 13.82 -3.51
C TYR A 25 -48.85 13.57 -2.32
N LEU A 26 -48.54 14.11 -1.14
CA LEU A 26 -49.39 13.99 0.04
C LEU A 26 -50.79 14.59 -0.18
N LYS A 27 -50.87 15.77 -0.81
CA LYS A 27 -52.14 16.38 -1.22
C LYS A 27 -52.98 15.41 -2.07
N LEU A 28 -52.37 14.80 -3.08
CA LEU A 28 -53.06 13.87 -3.99
C LEU A 28 -53.45 12.54 -3.31
N VAL A 29 -52.68 12.09 -2.31
CA VAL A 29 -52.98 10.90 -1.52
C VAL A 29 -54.13 11.16 -0.54
N PHE A 30 -54.13 12.29 0.16
CA PHE A 30 -55.14 12.60 1.18
C PHE A 30 -56.45 13.08 0.59
N ASP A 31 -56.39 13.99 -0.38
CA ASP A 31 -57.57 14.70 -0.88
C ASP A 31 -58.03 14.18 -2.25
N GLY A 32 -57.24 13.29 -2.84
CA GLY A 32 -57.53 12.69 -4.13
C GLY A 32 -57.13 13.54 -5.34
N PRO A 33 -57.65 13.17 -6.53
CA PRO A 33 -57.22 13.74 -7.80
C PRO A 33 -57.51 15.24 -7.93
N ALA A 34 -56.56 16.01 -8.47
CA ALA A 34 -56.66 17.46 -8.57
C ALA A 34 -56.02 18.02 -9.86
N THR A 35 -56.49 19.18 -10.30
CA THR A 35 -55.91 19.94 -11.41
C THR A 35 -54.62 20.66 -10.97
N PRO A 36 -53.72 21.04 -11.90
CA PRO A 36 -52.53 21.83 -11.55
C PRO A 36 -52.84 23.12 -10.79
N PHE A 37 -53.97 23.77 -11.08
CA PHE A 37 -54.40 24.97 -10.38
C PHE A 37 -54.77 24.69 -8.92
N GLU A 38 -55.60 23.68 -8.66
CA GLU A 38 -56.00 23.26 -7.31
C GLU A 38 -54.80 22.80 -6.47
N ILE A 39 -53.82 22.14 -7.10
CA ILE A 39 -52.56 21.77 -6.47
C ILE A 39 -51.77 23.03 -6.10
N SER A 40 -51.55 23.94 -7.05
CA SER A 40 -50.83 25.21 -6.83
C SER A 40 -51.35 25.96 -5.61
N GLU A 41 -52.67 26.13 -5.53
CA GLU A 41 -53.36 26.85 -4.46
C GLU A 41 -53.21 26.13 -3.12
N SER A 42 -53.43 24.81 -3.10
CA SER A 42 -53.43 24.06 -1.85
C SER A 42 -52.05 23.88 -1.22
N VAL A 43 -51.01 23.63 -2.03
CA VAL A 43 -49.65 23.40 -1.51
C VAL A 43 -48.78 24.66 -1.55
N GLN A 44 -49.38 25.80 -1.92
CA GLN A 44 -48.73 27.12 -2.02
C GLN A 44 -47.46 27.09 -2.89
N ILE A 45 -47.52 26.33 -3.99
CA ILE A 45 -46.45 26.27 -4.98
C ILE A 45 -46.75 27.33 -6.03
N PRO A 46 -45.78 28.16 -6.45
CA PRO A 46 -45.97 29.06 -7.58
C PRO A 46 -46.40 28.28 -8.83
N TYR A 47 -47.45 28.74 -9.51
CA TYR A 47 -48.03 28.03 -10.67
C TYR A 47 -46.99 27.65 -11.74
N ALA A 48 -45.99 28.52 -11.96
CA ALA A 48 -44.87 28.26 -12.88
C ALA A 48 -44.02 27.03 -12.54
N ARG A 49 -44.03 26.56 -11.28
CA ARG A 49 -43.25 25.39 -10.80
C ARG A 49 -44.08 24.12 -10.64
N VAL A 50 -45.42 24.23 -10.71
CA VAL A 50 -46.31 23.08 -10.52
C VAL A 50 -46.06 22.02 -11.58
N TYR A 51 -45.94 22.41 -12.85
CA TYR A 51 -45.71 21.46 -13.93
C TYR A 51 -44.39 20.69 -13.78
N GLY A 52 -43.29 21.35 -13.40
CA GLY A 52 -42.02 20.66 -13.16
C GLY A 52 -42.08 19.70 -11.96
N THR A 53 -42.86 20.04 -10.94
CA THR A 53 -43.10 19.16 -9.78
C THR A 53 -43.91 17.92 -10.18
N LEU A 54 -44.96 18.12 -10.98
CA LEU A 54 -45.79 17.04 -11.51
C LEU A 54 -45.00 16.14 -12.47
N GLU A 55 -44.17 16.73 -13.34
CA GLU A 55 -43.30 15.98 -14.26
C GLU A 55 -42.28 15.12 -13.49
N GLY A 56 -41.66 15.66 -12.42
CA GLY A 56 -40.75 14.91 -11.55
C GLY A 56 -41.42 13.70 -10.91
N LEU A 57 -42.59 13.90 -10.32
CA LEU A 57 -43.39 12.82 -9.72
C LEU A 57 -43.89 11.81 -10.75
N GLU A 58 -44.33 12.25 -11.93
CA GLU A 58 -44.84 11.38 -12.99
C GLU A 58 -43.72 10.54 -13.62
N LYS A 59 -42.53 11.13 -13.84
CA LYS A 59 -41.35 10.41 -14.33
C LYS A 59 -40.93 9.27 -13.41
N ARG A 60 -41.08 9.47 -12.09
CA ARG A 60 -40.86 8.43 -11.07
C ARG A 60 -42.06 7.51 -10.86
N LYS A 61 -43.17 7.73 -11.57
CA LYS A 61 -44.46 7.01 -11.43
C LYS A 61 -45.10 7.12 -10.05
N TRP A 62 -44.87 8.21 -9.33
CA TRP A 62 -45.54 8.51 -8.07
C TRP A 62 -46.98 8.99 -8.31
N ILE A 63 -47.19 9.68 -9.42
CA ILE A 63 -48.50 10.15 -9.87
C ILE A 63 -48.74 9.72 -11.31
N ARG A 64 -49.96 9.90 -11.80
CA ARG A 64 -50.32 9.79 -13.21
C ARG A 64 -51.29 10.88 -13.63
N ALA A 65 -51.15 11.37 -14.86
CA ALA A 65 -52.15 12.24 -15.46
C ALA A 65 -53.35 11.46 -16.00
N ARG A 66 -54.57 11.91 -15.66
CA ARG A 66 -55.81 11.49 -16.32
C ARG A 66 -56.15 12.50 -17.42
N PRO A 67 -56.13 12.08 -18.69
CA PRO A 67 -56.42 12.96 -19.81
C PRO A 67 -57.87 13.47 -19.74
N GLY A 68 -58.05 14.77 -19.97
CA GLY A 68 -59.33 15.47 -19.85
C GLY A 68 -59.19 16.97 -20.13
N ARG A 69 -60.29 17.70 -20.05
CA ARG A 69 -60.32 19.17 -20.12
C ARG A 69 -61.09 19.73 -18.91
N PRO A 70 -60.43 20.14 -17.82
CA PRO A 70 -58.97 20.16 -17.62
C PRO A 70 -58.35 18.78 -17.35
N VAL A 71 -57.01 18.68 -17.49
CA VAL A 71 -56.23 17.49 -17.08
C VAL A 71 -56.20 17.42 -15.56
N VAL A 72 -56.36 16.21 -15.01
CA VAL A 72 -56.36 15.95 -13.56
C VAL A 72 -55.24 14.98 -13.23
N TYR A 73 -54.49 15.23 -12.18
CA TYR A 73 -53.44 14.33 -11.69
C TYR A 73 -53.94 13.53 -10.50
N GLU A 74 -53.52 12.28 -10.39
CA GLU A 74 -53.83 11.42 -9.24
C GLU A 74 -52.59 10.68 -8.76
N ALA A 75 -52.52 10.43 -7.45
CA ALA A 75 -51.47 9.62 -6.87
C ALA A 75 -51.62 8.15 -7.29
N ASN A 76 -50.51 7.51 -7.67
CA ASN A 76 -50.49 6.06 -7.77
C ASN A 76 -50.53 5.44 -6.37
N PRO A 77 -51.06 4.21 -6.21
CA PRO A 77 -51.14 3.55 -4.91
C PRO A 77 -49.77 3.51 -4.22
N PRO A 78 -49.64 3.97 -2.96
CA PRO A 78 -48.35 4.04 -2.26
C PRO A 78 -47.59 2.71 -2.24
N ARG A 79 -48.32 1.58 -2.17
CA ARG A 79 -47.74 0.24 -2.25
C ARG A 79 -47.02 -0.01 -3.58
N SER A 80 -47.65 0.32 -4.70
CA SER A 80 -47.06 0.15 -6.03
C SER A 80 -45.87 1.09 -6.25
N VAL A 81 -45.94 2.31 -5.73
CA VAL A 81 -44.81 3.27 -5.75
C VAL A 81 -43.63 2.70 -4.96
N ALA A 82 -43.88 2.16 -3.76
CA ALA A 82 -42.83 1.56 -2.93
C ALA A 82 -42.18 0.33 -3.57
N GLU A 83 -42.97 -0.54 -4.22
CA GLU A 83 -42.45 -1.72 -4.94
C GLU A 83 -41.55 -1.29 -6.11
N LEU A 84 -41.98 -0.31 -6.92
CA LEU A 84 -41.18 0.23 -8.03
C LEU A 84 -39.89 0.91 -7.58
N GLU A 85 -39.94 1.74 -6.53
CA GLU A 85 -38.75 2.40 -5.98
C GLU A 85 -37.76 1.37 -5.41
N LEU A 86 -38.25 0.31 -4.76
CA LEU A 86 -37.40 -0.76 -4.27
C LEU A 86 -36.69 -1.50 -5.41
N GLU A 87 -37.41 -1.89 -6.46
CA GLU A 87 -36.83 -2.54 -7.64
C GLU A 87 -35.76 -1.67 -8.31
N GLN A 88 -36.06 -0.38 -8.47
CA GLN A 88 -35.11 0.56 -9.06
C GLN A 88 -33.86 0.71 -8.20
N LYS A 89 -34.00 0.87 -6.88
CA LYS A 89 -32.88 0.99 -5.95
C LYS A 89 -32.02 -0.27 -5.88
N GLN A 90 -32.65 -1.45 -5.93
CA GLN A 90 -31.92 -2.72 -6.00
C GLN A 90 -31.09 -2.82 -7.28
N SER A 91 -31.67 -2.46 -8.43
CA SER A 91 -30.95 -2.46 -9.71
C SER A 91 -29.76 -1.49 -9.71
N GLU A 92 -29.95 -0.27 -9.20
CA GLU A 92 -28.88 0.73 -9.04
C GLU A 92 -27.75 0.20 -8.13
N MET A 93 -28.09 -0.42 -7.01
CA MET A 93 -27.12 -0.96 -6.05
C MET A 93 -26.33 -2.14 -6.62
N VAL A 94 -26.98 -3.01 -7.40
CA VAL A 94 -26.31 -4.12 -8.10
C VAL A 94 -25.32 -3.57 -9.13
N ALA A 95 -25.72 -2.58 -9.93
CA ALA A 95 -24.84 -1.95 -10.92
C ALA A 95 -23.62 -1.30 -10.25
N PHE A 96 -23.83 -0.53 -9.17
CA PHE A 96 -22.76 0.07 -8.38
C PHE A 96 -21.80 -0.98 -7.80
N THR A 97 -22.35 -2.06 -7.23
CA THR A 97 -21.56 -3.14 -6.64
C THR A 97 -20.68 -3.83 -7.68
N ASN A 98 -21.20 -4.07 -8.88
CA ASN A 98 -20.43 -4.66 -9.97
C ASN A 98 -19.28 -3.75 -10.42
N LEU A 99 -19.56 -2.45 -10.62
CA LEU A 99 -18.52 -1.45 -10.95
C LEU A 99 -17.39 -1.46 -9.91
N MET A 100 -17.72 -1.48 -8.62
CA MET A 100 -16.73 -1.49 -7.53
C MET A 100 -15.93 -2.79 -7.49
N LYS A 101 -16.60 -3.95 -7.56
CA LYS A 101 -15.98 -5.27 -7.36
C LYS A 101 -15.24 -5.81 -8.58
N GLN A 102 -15.62 -5.38 -9.78
CA GLN A 102 -15.04 -5.88 -11.02
C GLN A 102 -14.14 -4.83 -11.63
N ASP A 103 -14.72 -3.73 -12.11
CA ASP A 103 -13.99 -2.75 -12.90
C ASP A 103 -12.91 -2.03 -12.08
N LEU A 104 -13.29 -1.50 -10.92
CA LEU A 104 -12.34 -0.77 -10.08
C LEU A 104 -11.34 -1.69 -9.39
N GLN A 105 -11.75 -2.89 -8.96
CA GLN A 105 -10.82 -3.88 -8.41
C GLN A 105 -9.77 -4.30 -9.44
N ALA A 106 -10.17 -4.57 -10.69
CA ALA A 106 -9.23 -4.90 -11.76
C ALA A 106 -8.24 -3.76 -12.04
N ILE A 107 -8.68 -2.50 -11.94
CA ILE A 107 -7.78 -1.34 -12.05
C ILE A 107 -6.81 -1.27 -10.86
N TYR A 108 -7.29 -1.55 -9.65
CA TYR A 108 -6.46 -1.58 -8.45
C TYR A 108 -5.36 -2.65 -8.54
N GLU A 109 -5.72 -3.86 -8.95
CA GLU A 109 -4.79 -5.00 -9.08
C GLU A 109 -3.78 -4.85 -10.22
N ARG A 110 -4.13 -4.08 -11.26
CA ARG A 110 -3.20 -3.76 -12.37
C ARG A 110 -2.12 -2.76 -12.01
N ARG A 111 -2.22 -2.06 -10.87
CA ARG A 111 -1.07 -1.28 -10.38
C ARG A 111 -0.01 -2.28 -9.99
N GLU A 112 1.17 -2.20 -10.60
CA GLU A 112 2.36 -2.88 -10.11
C GLU A 112 2.38 -2.73 -8.59
N VAL A 113 2.52 -3.85 -7.87
CA VAL A 113 2.68 -3.81 -6.43
C VAL A 113 3.99 -3.07 -6.18
N VAL A 114 3.91 -1.75 -6.02
CA VAL A 114 5.02 -0.94 -5.52
C VAL A 114 5.17 -1.39 -4.08
N LYS A 115 5.94 -2.45 -3.88
CA LYS A 115 6.35 -2.90 -2.56
C LYS A 115 7.06 -1.70 -1.95
N ASN A 116 6.53 -1.17 -0.85
CA ASN A 116 7.17 -0.08 -0.11
C ASN A 116 8.43 -0.64 0.55
N ILE A 117 9.50 -0.76 -0.24
CA ILE A 117 10.81 -1.18 0.24
C ILE A 117 11.38 0.00 1.03
N SER A 118 11.67 -0.23 2.31
CA SER A 118 12.40 0.76 3.11
C SER A 118 13.85 0.77 2.64
N LEU A 119 14.21 1.79 1.85
CA LEU A 119 15.55 2.03 1.33
C LEU A 119 16.18 3.21 2.06
N TRP A 120 17.32 2.99 2.71
CA TRP A 120 18.13 4.05 3.31
C TRP A 120 19.47 4.15 2.60
N VAL A 121 19.83 5.36 2.17
CA VAL A 121 21.13 5.65 1.57
C VAL A 121 22.08 6.17 2.65
N ILE A 122 23.27 5.57 2.73
CA ILE A 122 24.27 5.87 3.76
C ILE A 122 25.58 6.23 3.06
N HIS A 123 26.16 7.36 3.48
CA HIS A 123 27.42 7.87 2.95
C HIS A 123 28.52 7.86 4.01
N GLY A 124 29.73 7.46 3.61
CA GLY A 124 30.92 7.44 4.46
C GLY A 124 31.15 6.10 5.16
N GLY A 125 32.40 5.61 5.14
CA GLY A 125 32.78 4.29 5.65
C GLY A 125 32.34 4.05 7.10
N ASP A 126 32.63 4.99 8.00
CA ASP A 126 32.31 4.88 9.43
C ASP A 126 30.81 4.67 9.67
N LYS A 127 29.96 5.48 9.01
CA LYS A 127 28.49 5.35 9.12
C LYS A 127 27.97 4.03 8.55
N ILE A 128 28.66 3.48 7.55
CA ILE A 128 28.34 2.19 6.96
C ILE A 128 28.69 1.07 7.95
N SER A 129 29.89 1.10 8.53
CA SER A 129 30.33 0.16 9.57
C SER A 129 29.42 0.22 10.80
N ASP A 130 29.08 1.41 11.28
CA ASP A 130 28.12 1.62 12.37
C ASP A 130 26.77 0.96 12.06
N LYS A 131 26.26 1.15 10.82
CA LYS A 131 24.99 0.55 10.43
C LYS A 131 25.06 -0.96 10.35
N ILE A 132 26.15 -1.52 9.81
CA ILE A 132 26.37 -2.97 9.77
C ILE A 132 26.42 -3.51 11.21
N GLY A 133 27.16 -2.86 12.11
CA GLY A 133 27.22 -3.19 13.52
C GLY A 133 25.85 -3.16 14.19
N GLU A 134 25.04 -2.12 13.94
CA GLU A 134 23.67 -2.00 14.44
C GLU A 134 22.80 -3.19 14.00
N ILE A 135 22.77 -3.52 12.70
CA ILE A 135 21.91 -4.62 12.23
C ILE A 135 22.39 -5.99 12.71
N VAL A 136 23.72 -6.20 12.82
CA VAL A 136 24.28 -7.43 13.38
C VAL A 136 23.95 -7.53 14.89
N SER A 137 23.91 -6.40 15.58
CA SER A 137 23.57 -6.35 17.00
C SER A 137 22.11 -6.75 17.28
N THR A 138 21.20 -6.63 16.29
CA THR A 138 19.80 -7.05 16.41
C THR A 138 19.52 -8.44 15.85
N ALA A 139 20.53 -9.09 15.25
CA ALA A 139 20.43 -10.43 14.69
C ALA A 139 20.00 -11.46 15.74
N LYS A 140 19.08 -12.35 15.34
CA LYS A 140 18.49 -13.41 16.16
C LYS A 140 18.96 -14.80 15.78
N THR A 141 19.15 -15.06 14.48
CA THR A 141 19.42 -16.40 13.94
C THR A 141 20.74 -16.45 13.20
N ARG A 142 20.97 -15.54 12.25
CA ARG A 142 22.16 -15.53 11.41
C ARG A 142 22.53 -14.14 10.90
N ALA A 143 23.82 -13.95 10.70
CA ALA A 143 24.39 -12.79 10.03
C ALA A 143 25.44 -13.26 9.01
N TYR A 144 25.20 -12.98 7.74
CA TYR A 144 26.09 -13.31 6.63
C TYR A 144 26.74 -12.03 6.12
N LEU A 145 28.07 -11.97 6.16
CA LEU A 145 28.85 -10.83 5.69
C LEU A 145 29.73 -11.26 4.52
N GLN A 146 29.66 -10.52 3.43
CA GLN A 146 30.46 -10.73 2.24
C GLN A 146 31.36 -9.52 1.99
N PHE A 147 32.67 -9.76 1.90
CA PHE A 147 33.66 -8.72 1.66
C PHE A 147 34.45 -8.99 0.38
N ALA A 148 34.35 -8.07 -0.58
CA ALA A 148 35.24 -7.94 -1.72
C ALA A 148 36.34 -6.88 -1.48
N THR A 149 36.06 -5.92 -0.60
CA THR A 149 37.09 -5.09 0.05
C THR A 149 36.94 -5.19 1.56
N LEU A 150 38.06 -5.22 2.27
CA LEU A 150 38.09 -5.20 3.72
C LEU A 150 39.34 -4.45 4.17
N ILE A 151 39.14 -3.33 4.87
CA ILE A 151 40.23 -2.55 5.44
C ILE A 151 40.35 -2.79 6.95
N PRO A 152 41.52 -2.54 7.57
CA PRO A 152 41.71 -2.76 9.00
C PRO A 152 40.67 -2.04 9.88
N LYS A 153 40.29 -0.81 9.53
CA LYS A 153 39.29 -0.04 10.26
C LYS A 153 37.91 -0.72 10.26
N ASP A 154 37.48 -1.29 9.13
CA ASP A 154 36.21 -2.04 9.05
C ASP A 154 36.22 -3.23 10.04
N VAL A 155 37.39 -3.88 10.21
CA VAL A 155 37.53 -4.98 11.19
C VAL A 155 37.42 -4.46 12.62
N GLU A 156 38.11 -3.37 12.93
CA GLU A 156 38.06 -2.73 14.26
C GLU A 156 36.61 -2.36 14.64
N ASP A 157 35.88 -1.73 13.72
CA ASP A 157 34.51 -1.26 13.93
C ASP A 157 33.52 -2.44 14.10
N LEU A 158 33.71 -3.54 13.36
CA LEU A 158 32.76 -4.65 13.36
C LEU A 158 33.00 -5.68 14.46
N ARG A 159 34.23 -5.82 14.97
CA ARG A 159 34.62 -6.93 15.86
C ARG A 159 33.75 -7.04 17.11
N ALA A 160 33.44 -5.92 17.76
CA ALA A 160 32.60 -5.90 18.97
C ALA A 160 31.17 -6.40 18.69
N SER A 161 30.59 -5.96 17.57
CA SER A 161 29.23 -6.34 17.16
C SER A 161 29.15 -7.83 16.79
N LEU A 162 30.14 -8.34 16.06
CA LEU A 162 30.24 -9.76 15.68
C LEU A 162 30.40 -10.65 16.92
N LYS A 163 31.30 -10.27 17.84
CA LYS A 163 31.49 -10.97 19.11
C LYS A 163 30.19 -11.06 19.90
N THR A 164 29.49 -9.93 20.04
CA THR A 164 28.21 -9.86 20.78
C THR A 164 27.16 -10.75 20.12
N ALA A 165 27.06 -10.74 18.79
CA ALA A 165 26.12 -11.61 18.08
C ALA A 165 26.44 -13.10 18.31
N ARG A 166 27.71 -13.48 18.21
CA ARG A 166 28.16 -14.86 18.49
C ARG A 166 27.86 -15.29 19.92
N GLU A 167 28.12 -14.43 20.92
CA GLU A 167 27.83 -14.71 22.33
C GLU A 167 26.33 -14.95 22.61
N ARG A 168 25.45 -14.36 21.80
CA ARG A 168 24.00 -14.64 21.83
C ARG A 168 23.60 -15.92 21.09
N GLY A 169 24.53 -16.64 20.48
CA GLY A 169 24.27 -17.85 19.70
C GLY A 169 23.84 -17.60 18.25
N VAL A 170 24.04 -16.38 17.71
CA VAL A 170 23.77 -16.09 16.31
C VAL A 170 24.83 -16.77 15.43
N SER A 171 24.43 -17.42 14.34
CA SER A 171 25.40 -17.95 13.36
C SER A 171 25.97 -16.82 12.51
N VAL A 172 27.22 -16.46 12.76
CA VAL A 172 27.93 -15.42 12.02
C VAL A 172 28.90 -16.06 11.03
N LYS A 173 28.71 -15.77 9.74
CA LYS A 173 29.54 -16.30 8.66
C LYS A 173 30.06 -15.16 7.78
N ILE A 174 31.34 -15.23 7.44
CA ILE A 174 32.02 -14.21 6.66
C ILE A 174 32.63 -14.84 5.42
N LEU A 175 32.16 -14.43 4.24
CA LEU A 175 32.73 -14.81 2.96
C LEU A 175 33.61 -13.68 2.45
N SER A 176 34.87 -13.97 2.13
CA SER A 176 35.74 -13.00 1.50
C SER A 176 36.23 -13.47 0.14
N PHE A 177 36.08 -12.59 -0.84
CA PHE A 177 36.73 -12.70 -2.15
C PHE A 177 38.10 -12.05 -2.02
N VAL A 178 39.13 -12.87 -1.84
CA VAL A 178 40.47 -12.38 -1.54
C VAL A 178 41.15 -11.98 -2.84
N ASN A 179 41.29 -10.66 -2.98
CA ASN A 179 42.26 -10.03 -3.86
C ASN A 179 43.25 -9.26 -2.96
N PRO A 180 44.56 -9.55 -3.01
CA PRO A 180 45.56 -8.92 -2.15
C PRO A 180 45.58 -7.38 -2.20
N ARG A 181 45.09 -6.78 -3.29
CA ARG A 181 44.96 -5.32 -3.42
C ARG A 181 43.87 -4.72 -2.54
N PHE A 182 42.83 -5.50 -2.23
CA PHE A 182 41.56 -5.02 -1.69
C PHE A 182 41.20 -5.60 -0.34
N VAL A 183 41.78 -6.76 0.00
CA VAL A 183 41.53 -7.48 1.24
C VAL A 183 42.86 -7.87 1.88
N ASP A 184 43.12 -7.31 3.05
CA ASP A 184 44.26 -7.69 3.87
C ASP A 184 44.00 -9.05 4.57
N GLN A 185 44.92 -10.00 4.42
CA GLN A 185 44.78 -11.33 5.04
C GLN A 185 44.83 -11.28 6.57
N LYS A 186 45.58 -10.33 7.15
CA LYS A 186 45.65 -10.17 8.60
C LYS A 186 44.30 -9.72 9.15
N SER A 187 43.64 -8.81 8.46
CA SER A 187 42.28 -8.35 8.76
C SER A 187 41.27 -9.50 8.75
N LEU A 188 41.35 -10.41 7.77
CA LEU A 188 40.50 -11.62 7.75
C LEU A 188 40.79 -12.58 8.91
N SER A 189 42.07 -12.78 9.25
CA SER A 189 42.46 -13.64 10.38
C SER A 189 41.99 -13.09 11.73
N LEU A 190 41.79 -11.79 11.87
CA LEU A 190 41.25 -11.21 13.09
C LEU A 190 39.73 -11.43 13.22
N LEU A 191 39.04 -11.62 12.09
CA LEU A 191 37.61 -11.91 12.06
C LEU A 191 37.29 -13.38 12.32
N SER A 192 38.22 -14.30 12.04
CA SER A 192 38.04 -15.73 12.34
C SER A 192 37.99 -16.03 13.84
N ASP A 193 38.49 -15.10 14.67
CA ASP A 193 38.28 -15.15 16.12
C ASP A 193 36.81 -15.04 16.50
N GLU A 194 35.96 -14.39 15.70
CA GLU A 194 34.60 -14.00 16.07
C GLU A 194 33.51 -14.62 15.16
N ALA A 195 33.88 -15.18 14.01
CA ALA A 195 32.95 -15.73 13.03
C ALA A 195 33.58 -16.88 12.23
N GLU A 196 32.75 -17.73 11.60
CA GLU A 196 33.26 -18.67 10.61
C GLU A 196 33.67 -17.90 9.35
N VAL A 197 34.91 -18.08 8.90
CA VAL A 197 35.43 -17.37 7.70
C VAL A 197 35.65 -18.35 6.55
N GLY A 198 35.09 -18.00 5.39
CA GLY A 198 35.31 -18.67 4.12
C GLY A 198 36.01 -17.74 3.14
N VAL A 199 37.06 -18.24 2.50
CA VAL A 199 37.84 -17.49 1.52
C VAL A 199 37.70 -18.11 0.14
N ILE A 200 37.45 -17.26 -0.85
CA ILE A 200 37.55 -17.59 -2.26
C ILE A 200 38.68 -16.76 -2.84
N GLN A 201 39.71 -17.43 -3.36
CA GLN A 201 40.77 -16.78 -4.13
C GLN A 201 40.21 -16.43 -5.51
N GLU A 202 40.17 -15.15 -5.87
CA GLU A 202 39.79 -14.75 -7.22
C GLU A 202 41.02 -14.88 -8.14
N PRO A 203 40.97 -15.70 -9.20
CA PRO A 203 42.16 -16.06 -9.99
C PRO A 203 42.70 -14.92 -10.87
N ASN A 204 41.89 -13.88 -11.15
CA ASN A 204 42.27 -12.77 -12.02
C ASN A 204 42.03 -11.43 -11.31
N GLU A 205 43.00 -10.52 -11.38
CA GLU A 205 42.90 -9.15 -10.83
C GLU A 205 41.87 -8.27 -11.55
N GLU A 206 41.36 -8.70 -12.71
CA GLU A 206 40.59 -7.88 -13.66
C GLU A 206 39.07 -7.82 -13.41
N SER A 207 38.53 -8.49 -12.38
CA SER A 207 37.08 -8.42 -12.08
C SER A 207 36.76 -8.43 -10.58
N PRO A 208 37.27 -7.44 -9.81
CA PRO A 208 36.88 -7.30 -8.41
C PRO A 208 35.37 -7.02 -8.32
N LYS A 209 34.69 -7.66 -7.37
CA LYS A 209 33.29 -7.32 -7.09
C LYS A 209 33.24 -5.93 -6.47
N PRO A 210 32.53 -4.96 -7.06
CA PRO A 210 32.52 -3.58 -6.58
C PRO A 210 31.58 -3.40 -5.38
N TYR A 211 31.35 -4.44 -4.57
CA TYR A 211 30.41 -4.37 -3.46
C TYR A 211 30.70 -5.35 -2.32
N ASN A 212 30.36 -4.91 -1.11
CA ASN A 212 30.23 -5.72 0.09
C ASN A 212 28.76 -5.88 0.46
N VAL A 213 28.41 -6.93 1.19
CA VAL A 213 27.03 -7.21 1.60
C VAL A 213 27.02 -7.66 3.06
N CYS A 214 26.08 -7.17 3.84
CA CYS A 214 25.71 -7.79 5.11
C CYS A 214 24.21 -8.12 5.06
N ALA A 215 23.85 -9.38 5.23
CA ALA A 215 22.48 -9.85 5.32
C ALA A 215 22.23 -10.46 6.70
N VAL A 216 21.14 -10.05 7.35
CA VAL A 216 20.79 -10.48 8.71
C VAL A 216 19.38 -11.07 8.70
N ASP A 217 19.27 -12.28 9.25
CA ASP A 217 18.00 -13.01 9.45
C ASP A 217 17.10 -13.10 8.21
N GLY A 218 17.66 -13.01 7.00
CA GLY A 218 16.90 -13.01 5.74
C GLY A 218 15.91 -11.84 5.62
N ARG A 219 16.18 -10.71 6.30
CA ARG A 219 15.27 -9.54 6.36
C ARG A 219 15.96 -8.23 6.06
N ASP A 220 17.05 -7.95 6.76
CA ASP A 220 17.79 -6.70 6.63
C ASP A 220 19.06 -6.94 5.81
N THR A 221 19.25 -6.14 4.77
CA THR A 221 20.47 -6.16 3.96
C THR A 221 21.10 -4.79 3.92
N VAL A 222 22.41 -4.71 4.12
CA VAL A 222 23.24 -3.54 3.79
C VAL A 222 24.13 -3.92 2.62
N LEU A 223 23.85 -3.35 1.45
CA LEU A 223 24.70 -3.46 0.26
C LEU A 223 25.57 -2.23 0.18
N THR A 224 26.88 -2.40 0.30
CA THR A 224 27.86 -1.32 0.18
C THR A 224 28.48 -1.38 -1.20
N TYR A 225 28.19 -0.40 -2.04
CA TYR A 225 28.83 -0.22 -3.34
C TYR A 225 30.11 0.61 -3.19
N LEU A 226 31.17 0.14 -3.84
CA LEU A 226 32.50 0.73 -3.83
C LEU A 226 32.62 1.57 -5.10
N TRP A 227 32.36 2.86 -4.97
CA TRP A 227 32.39 3.81 -6.09
C TRP A 227 33.80 3.98 -6.66
N ASN A 228 34.80 3.97 -5.78
CA ASN A 228 36.20 3.98 -6.15
C ASN A 228 36.94 2.82 -5.45
N LEU A 229 37.34 1.83 -6.24
CA LEU A 229 38.10 0.67 -5.77
C LEU A 229 39.57 1.01 -5.49
N GLU A 230 40.11 2.08 -6.08
CA GLU A 230 41.52 2.45 -5.89
C GLU A 230 41.79 3.06 -4.52
N THR A 231 40.84 3.85 -4.00
CA THR A 231 40.94 4.52 -2.70
C THR A 231 39.70 4.25 -1.84
N PRO A 232 39.45 2.99 -1.42
CA PRO A 232 38.20 2.62 -0.75
C PRO A 232 37.99 3.30 0.61
N ASN A 233 39.03 3.95 1.15
CA ASN A 233 39.00 4.67 2.44
C ASN A 233 38.71 6.17 2.29
N GLU A 234 38.75 6.72 1.08
CA GLU A 234 38.50 8.14 0.87
C GLU A 234 37.01 8.48 1.08
N PRO A 235 36.70 9.66 1.64
CA PRO A 235 35.33 10.15 1.71
C PRO A 235 34.67 10.17 0.33
N GLY A 236 33.53 9.50 0.19
CA GLY A 236 32.81 9.39 -1.09
C GLY A 236 33.15 8.14 -1.92
N SER A 237 34.17 7.37 -1.55
CA SER A 237 34.54 6.13 -2.25
C SER A 237 33.56 4.97 -2.02
N ARG A 238 32.67 5.09 -1.02
CA ARG A 238 31.66 4.08 -0.69
C ARG A 238 30.30 4.71 -0.45
N ILE A 239 29.26 4.03 -0.92
CA ILE A 239 27.86 4.31 -0.64
C ILE A 239 27.18 3.00 -0.24
N ALA A 240 26.34 3.02 0.79
CA ALA A 240 25.58 1.84 1.16
C ALA A 240 24.09 2.07 1.08
N PHE A 241 23.39 1.00 0.75
CA PHE A 241 21.95 0.91 0.71
C PHE A 241 21.52 -0.10 1.76
N ARG A 242 20.75 0.35 2.75
CA ARG A 242 20.03 -0.56 3.64
C ARG A 242 18.66 -0.83 3.05
N LEU A 243 18.34 -2.10 2.86
CA LEU A 243 17.03 -2.59 2.42
C LEU A 243 16.47 -3.52 3.48
N SER A 244 15.25 -3.27 3.94
CA SER A 244 14.50 -4.18 4.81
C SER A 244 13.40 -4.85 3.99
N ASP A 245 13.76 -5.95 3.33
CA ASP A 245 12.89 -6.72 2.44
C ASP A 245 13.29 -8.21 2.42
N GLU A 246 12.33 -9.10 2.73
CA GLU A 246 12.57 -10.54 2.85
C GLU A 246 12.96 -11.22 1.51
N GLU A 247 12.45 -10.73 0.38
CA GLU A 247 12.77 -11.32 -0.92
C GLU A 247 14.20 -10.96 -1.33
N PHE A 248 14.56 -9.68 -1.23
CA PHE A 248 15.91 -9.22 -1.53
C PHE A 248 16.94 -9.85 -0.59
N ALA A 249 16.69 -9.84 0.72
CA ALA A 249 17.59 -10.48 1.69
C ALA A 249 17.69 -12.00 1.43
N GLY A 250 16.58 -12.66 1.07
CA GLY A 250 16.59 -14.06 0.66
C GLY A 250 17.41 -14.35 -0.59
N VAL A 251 17.45 -13.44 -1.57
CA VAL A 251 18.34 -13.53 -2.74
C VAL A 251 19.80 -13.42 -2.32
N MET A 252 20.13 -12.47 -1.45
CA MET A 252 21.50 -12.27 -0.97
C MET A 252 22.00 -13.43 -0.10
N ASP A 253 21.12 -14.01 0.74
CA ASP A 253 21.44 -15.21 1.51
C ASP A 253 21.77 -16.40 0.60
N ARG A 254 20.98 -16.65 -0.44
CA ARG A 254 21.26 -17.72 -1.42
C ARG A 254 22.54 -17.45 -2.20
N TYR A 255 22.78 -16.19 -2.57
CA TYR A 255 24.03 -15.78 -3.22
C TYR A 255 25.23 -16.11 -2.33
N PHE A 256 25.17 -15.73 -1.05
CA PHE A 256 26.19 -16.05 -0.06
C PHE A 256 26.40 -17.56 0.06
N GLU A 257 25.33 -18.34 0.27
CA GLU A 257 25.38 -19.78 0.46
C GLU A 257 26.00 -20.52 -0.74
N TYR A 258 25.67 -20.08 -1.96
CA TYR A 258 26.24 -20.62 -3.18
C TYR A 258 27.78 -20.52 -3.22
N TYR A 259 28.33 -19.39 -2.82
CA TYR A 259 29.78 -19.21 -2.73
C TYR A 259 30.38 -19.83 -1.48
N TRP A 260 29.65 -19.81 -0.37
CA TRP A 260 30.07 -20.44 0.88
C TRP A 260 30.46 -21.90 0.66
N LEU A 261 29.71 -22.66 -0.15
CA LEU A 261 30.01 -24.06 -0.48
C LEU A 261 31.36 -24.26 -1.21
N LYS A 262 31.87 -23.23 -1.89
CA LYS A 262 33.11 -23.25 -2.68
C LYS A 262 34.30 -22.67 -1.93
N ALA A 263 34.04 -22.01 -0.80
CA ALA A 263 35.05 -21.29 -0.05
C ALA A 263 35.92 -22.23 0.78
N ARG A 264 37.23 -21.94 0.85
CA ARG A 264 38.16 -22.58 1.78
C ARG A 264 37.98 -21.97 3.17
N ARG A 265 37.76 -22.79 4.19
CA ARG A 265 37.68 -22.33 5.59
C ARG A 265 39.06 -21.97 6.12
N ILE A 266 39.13 -20.93 6.92
CA ILE A 266 40.33 -20.50 7.66
C ILE A 266 39.99 -20.23 9.11
#